data_AF-W2G868-F1
#
_entry.id   AF-W2G868-F1
#
_cell.length_a   1.000
_cell.length_b   1.000
_cell.length_c   1.000
_cell.angle_alpha   90.00
_cell.angle_beta   90.00
_cell.angle_gamma   90.00
#
_symmetry.space_group_name_H-M   'P 1'
#
loop_
_entity.id
_entity.type
_entity.pdbx_description
1 polymer ?
#
loop_
_entity_poly.entity_id
_entity_poly.type
_entity_poly.pdbx_seq_one_letter_code
_entity_poly.pdbx_strand_id
1 'polypeptide(L)'
;MCCVHVERLEGTNATRVVLVNGRKCVEVNAALDIARGCVDYLDKHDVVQVTVWDSKRSDAFVGDSNIVFHVGGMYIFHHVEYVGLYDDVAKGSVQFEHGNLDKVREIAPPLKKRMDVTEVSP
;
A
#
# COMPACT_ATOMS: atom_id res chain seq x y z
N MET A 1 -7.18 3.87 1.47
CA MET A 1 -6.56 3.69 0.15
C MET A 1 -6.17 2.21 0.00
N CYS A 2 -6.46 1.58 -1.14
CA CYS A 2 -6.12 0.17 -1.39
C CYS A 2 -4.80 0.08 -2.15
N CYS A 3 -3.84 -0.70 -1.66
CA CYS A 3 -2.53 -0.89 -2.29
C CYS A 3 -2.65 -1.76 -3.53
N VAL A 4 -2.17 -1.28 -4.68
CA VAL A 4 -2.17 -2.03 -5.95
C VAL A 4 -0.78 -2.40 -6.40
N HIS A 5 0.24 -1.63 -5.97
CA HIS A 5 1.63 -1.91 -6.26
C HIS A 5 2.54 -1.32 -5.20
N VAL A 6 3.65 -2.01 -4.95
CA VAL A 6 4.67 -1.61 -3.99
C VAL A 6 6.04 -1.84 -4.61
N GLU A 7 6.90 -0.84 -4.50
CA GLU A 7 8.26 -0.87 -5.01
C GLU A 7 9.20 -0.28 -3.96
N ARG A 8 10.26 -1.01 -3.61
CA ARG A 8 11.35 -0.44 -2.81
C ARG A 8 12.24 0.40 -3.72
N LEU A 9 12.44 1.66 -3.38
CA LEU A 9 13.24 2.56 -4.19
C LEU A 9 14.73 2.32 -3.92
N GLU A 10 15.43 1.75 -4.92
CA GLU A 10 16.85 1.44 -4.84
C GLU A 10 17.70 2.66 -4.47
N GLY A 11 18.71 2.45 -3.63
CA GLY A 11 19.59 3.51 -3.14
C GLY A 11 18.93 4.48 -2.14
N THR A 12 17.71 4.22 -1.69
CA THR A 12 16.99 5.06 -0.72
C THR A 12 16.42 4.27 0.45
N ASN A 13 16.00 5.01 1.49
CA ASN A 13 15.23 4.47 2.61
C ASN A 13 13.72 4.69 2.41
N ALA A 14 13.22 4.50 1.19
CA ALA A 14 11.81 4.75 0.88
C ALA A 14 11.17 3.64 0.07
N THR A 15 9.87 3.49 0.27
CA THR A 15 9.00 2.59 -0.47
C THR A 15 7.97 3.43 -1.22
N ARG A 16 7.86 3.21 -2.53
CA ARG A 16 6.81 3.78 -3.36
C ARG A 16 5.61 2.86 -3.33
N VAL A 17 4.46 3.42 -3.00
CA VAL A 17 3.19 2.70 -2.93
C VAL A 17 2.23 3.33 -3.91
N VAL A 18 1.66 2.51 -4.78
CA VAL A 18 0.61 2.90 -5.71
C VAL A 18 -0.72 2.43 -5.15
N LEU A 19 -1.69 3.33 -5.14
CA LEU A 19 -2.91 3.18 -4.40
C LEU A 19 -4.10 3.61 -5.24
N VAL A 20 -5.26 3.00 -4.99
CA VAL A 20 -6.56 3.46 -5.51
C VAL A 20 -7.52 3.77 -4.37
N ASN A 21 -8.66 4.38 -4.72
CA ASN A 21 -9.76 4.56 -3.78
C ASN A 21 -10.14 3.21 -3.14
N GLY A 22 -10.32 3.19 -1.81
CA GLY A 22 -10.68 1.97 -1.07
C GLY A 22 -11.97 1.29 -1.54
N ARG A 23 -12.89 2.03 -2.18
CA ARG A 23 -14.10 1.45 -2.78
C ARG A 23 -13.80 0.45 -3.91
N LYS A 24 -12.66 0.61 -4.59
CA LYS A 24 -12.21 -0.28 -5.67
C LYS A 24 -11.42 -1.49 -5.15
N CYS A 25 -11.26 -1.63 -3.82
CA CYS A 25 -10.36 -2.65 -3.27
C CYS A 25 -10.83 -4.08 -3.54
N VAL A 26 -12.14 -4.33 -3.58
CA VAL A 26 -12.69 -5.65 -3.91
C VAL A 26 -12.37 -6.03 -5.35
N GLU A 27 -12.58 -5.12 -6.29
CA GLU A 27 -12.28 -5.31 -7.72
C GLU A 27 -10.78 -5.53 -7.94
N VAL A 28 -9.94 -4.72 -7.29
CA VAL A 28 -8.48 -4.85 -7.30
C VAL A 28 -8.04 -6.21 -6.78
N ASN A 29 -8.53 -6.64 -5.61
CA ASN A 29 -8.15 -7.95 -5.05
C ASN A 29 -8.57 -9.08 -6.01
N ALA A 30 -9.76 -9.00 -6.62
CA ALA A 30 -10.20 -9.97 -7.61
C ALA A 30 -9.36 -9.96 -8.91
N ALA A 31 -8.92 -8.78 -9.37
CA ALA A 31 -8.10 -8.64 -10.57
C ALA A 31 -6.65 -9.11 -10.35
N LEU A 32 -6.07 -8.84 -9.18
CA LEU A 32 -4.72 -9.29 -8.80
C LEU A 32 -4.60 -10.81 -8.79
N ASP A 33 -5.66 -11.51 -8.33
CA ASP A 33 -5.75 -12.97 -8.37
C ASP A 33 -5.69 -13.53 -9.81
N ILE A 34 -6.22 -12.77 -10.78
CA ILE A 34 -6.29 -13.19 -12.19
C ILE A 34 -5.04 -12.76 -12.96
N ALA A 35 -4.52 -11.56 -12.69
CA ALA A 35 -3.55 -10.89 -13.54
C ALA A 35 -2.13 -10.76 -12.94
N ARG A 36 -1.86 -11.31 -11.75
CA ARG A 36 -0.52 -11.24 -11.10
C ARG A 36 0.08 -9.81 -11.10
N GLY A 37 -0.71 -8.80 -10.75
CA GLY A 37 -0.16 -7.45 -10.49
C GLY A 37 -0.15 -6.46 -11.66
N CYS A 38 -0.94 -6.64 -12.72
CA CYS A 38 -1.03 -5.64 -13.79
C CYS A 38 -1.75 -4.36 -13.32
N VAL A 39 -0.97 -3.33 -12.97
CA VAL A 39 -1.40 -1.95 -12.70
C VAL A 39 -1.82 -1.22 -13.98
N ASP A 40 -1.39 -1.72 -15.15
CA ASP A 40 -1.55 -1.10 -16.47
C ASP A 40 -3.02 -0.90 -16.90
N TYR A 41 -3.96 -1.53 -16.21
CA TYR A 41 -5.40 -1.39 -16.47
C TYR A 41 -6.06 -0.23 -15.72
N LEU A 42 -5.34 0.44 -14.81
CA LEU A 42 -5.90 1.52 -14.01
C LEU A 42 -5.71 2.87 -14.69
N ASP A 43 -6.80 3.64 -14.78
CA ASP A 43 -6.75 5.02 -15.23
C ASP A 43 -5.84 5.83 -14.29
N LYS A 44 -4.97 6.67 -14.86
CA LYS A 44 -4.04 7.51 -14.09
C LYS A 44 -4.76 8.43 -13.11
N HIS A 45 -5.99 8.84 -13.42
CA HIS A 45 -6.83 9.66 -12.54
C HIS A 45 -7.41 8.88 -11.35
N ASP A 46 -7.40 7.55 -11.39
CA ASP A 46 -7.86 6.69 -10.30
C ASP A 46 -6.75 6.30 -9.32
N VAL A 47 -5.51 6.69 -9.63
CA VAL A 47 -4.31 6.25 -8.94
C VAL A 47 -3.65 7.40 -8.18
N VAL A 48 -3.17 7.08 -6.98
CA VAL A 48 -2.32 7.93 -6.16
C VAL A 48 -1.01 7.20 -5.90
N GLN A 49 0.11 7.90 -6.03
CA GLN A 49 1.43 7.40 -5.67
C GLN A 49 1.95 8.09 -4.41
N VAL A 50 2.27 7.33 -3.37
CA VAL A 50 2.85 7.86 -2.14
C VAL A 50 4.25 7.30 -1.93
N THR A 51 5.22 8.18 -1.73
CA THR A 51 6.58 7.79 -1.30
C THR A 51 6.62 7.78 0.23
N VAL A 52 6.77 6.60 0.82
CA VAL A 52 6.83 6.40 2.26
C VAL A 52 8.27 6.21 2.68
N TRP A 53 8.82 7.15 3.44
CA TRP A 53 10.16 7.04 4.01
C TRP A 53 10.14 6.17 5.27
N ASP A 54 11.16 5.33 5.42
CA ASP A 54 11.37 4.48 6.60
C ASP A 54 11.49 5.27 7.88
N SER A 55 11.13 4.66 9.02
CA SER A 55 11.25 5.29 10.35
C SER A 55 12.64 5.90 10.54
N LYS A 56 12.68 7.14 11.03
CA LYS A 56 13.94 7.72 11.48
C LYS A 56 14.45 6.86 12.63
N ARG A 57 15.63 6.25 12.45
CA ARG A 57 16.28 5.49 13.52
C ARG A 57 16.36 6.37 14.76
N SER A 58 15.80 5.89 15.86
CA SER A 58 16.08 6.43 17.17
C SER A 58 16.89 5.40 17.95
N ASP A 59 17.90 5.86 18.69
CA ASP A 59 18.74 5.00 19.53
C ASP A 59 17.95 4.30 20.66
N ALA A 60 16.69 4.69 20.85
CA ALA A 60 15.79 4.17 21.87
C ALA A 60 15.06 2.88 21.49
N PHE A 61 15.01 2.51 20.20
CA PHE A 61 14.25 1.35 19.72
C PHE A 61 15.13 0.38 18.92
N VAL A 62 15.61 -0.67 19.60
CA VAL A 62 16.25 -1.82 18.96
C VAL A 62 15.14 -2.69 18.35
N GLY A 63 14.75 -2.36 17.12
CA GLY A 63 13.74 -3.11 16.37
C GLY A 63 12.64 -2.27 15.75
N ASP A 64 12.96 -1.13 15.14
CA ASP A 64 11.99 -0.40 14.32
C ASP A 64 11.72 -1.20 13.04
N SER A 65 10.65 -1.99 13.03
CA SER A 65 10.12 -2.56 11.80
C SER A 65 9.43 -1.46 11.01
N ASN A 66 9.96 -1.16 9.82
CA ASN A 66 9.26 -0.36 8.82
C ASN A 66 7.92 -1.02 8.48
N ILE A 67 6.93 -0.21 8.09
CA ILE A 67 5.68 -0.74 7.57
C ILE A 67 5.94 -1.55 6.29
N VAL A 68 5.38 -2.76 6.25
CA VAL A 68 5.38 -3.62 5.06
C VAL A 68 4.03 -3.44 4.37
N PHE A 69 4.05 -2.97 3.13
CA PHE A 69 2.83 -2.85 2.34
C PHE A 69 2.51 -4.16 1.64
N HIS A 70 1.25 -4.57 1.73
CA HIS A 70 0.73 -5.71 1.02
C HIS A 70 -0.21 -5.23 -0.07
N VAL A 71 0.02 -5.70 -1.29
CA VAL A 71 -0.88 -5.51 -2.42
C VAL A 71 -2.25 -6.13 -2.06
N GLY A 72 -3.33 -5.40 -2.30
CA GLY A 72 -4.69 -5.70 -1.84
C GLY A 72 -5.02 -5.22 -0.43
N GLY A 73 -4.02 -4.81 0.37
CA GLY A 73 -4.21 -4.26 1.71
C GLY A 73 -4.72 -2.82 1.69
N MET A 74 -5.42 -2.43 2.76
CA MET A 74 -5.97 -1.08 2.92
C MET A 74 -5.19 -0.28 3.96
N TYR A 75 -4.83 0.94 3.58
CA TYR A 75 -4.01 1.84 4.39
C TYR A 75 -4.63 3.24 4.47
N ILE A 76 -4.36 3.93 5.57
CA ILE A 76 -4.62 5.36 5.74
C ILE A 76 -3.28 6.09 5.77
N PHE A 77 -3.23 7.22 5.07
CA PHE A 77 -2.10 8.12 5.02
C PHE A 77 -2.59 9.49 5.49
N HIS A 78 -1.96 10.01 6.53
CA HIS A 78 -2.14 11.34 7.08
C HIS A 78 -0.80 12.08 7.05
N HIS A 79 -0.84 13.41 7.16
CA HIS A 79 0.35 14.26 7.09
C HIS A 79 1.19 14.00 5.83
N VAL A 80 0.52 13.83 4.70
CA VAL A 80 1.19 13.68 3.40
C VAL A 80 1.70 15.06 2.96
N GLU A 81 3.00 15.14 2.72
CA GLU A 81 3.72 16.32 2.27
C GLU A 81 3.98 16.27 0.76
N TYR A 82 4.40 17.41 0.18
CA TYR A 82 4.74 17.54 -1.24
C TYR A 82 3.63 17.04 -2.18
N VAL A 83 2.37 17.33 -1.83
CA VAL A 83 1.20 16.90 -2.58
C VAL A 83 1.11 17.67 -3.90
N GLY A 84 1.01 16.96 -5.01
CA GLY A 84 0.88 17.56 -6.34
C GLY A 84 0.49 16.55 -7.41
N LEU A 85 0.22 17.04 -8.62
CA LEU A 85 0.02 16.22 -9.81
C LEU A 85 1.30 16.18 -10.63
N TYR A 86 1.74 14.99 -11.03
CA TYR A 86 2.89 14.79 -11.92
C TYR A 86 2.60 13.64 -12.90
N ASP A 87 2.76 13.89 -14.19
CA ASP A 87 2.34 12.99 -15.28
C ASP A 87 0.88 12.51 -15.11
N ASP A 88 0.00 13.43 -14.72
CA ASP A 88 -1.44 13.22 -14.45
C ASP A 88 -1.76 12.29 -13.27
N VAL A 89 -0.75 11.86 -12.51
CA VAL A 89 -0.91 11.04 -11.30
C VAL A 89 -0.76 11.91 -10.07
N ALA A 90 -1.67 11.77 -9.11
CA ALA A 90 -1.54 12.42 -7.80
C ALA A 90 -0.40 11.78 -7.00
N LYS A 91 0.53 12.61 -6.52
CA LYS A 91 1.72 12.18 -5.79
C LYS A 91 1.82 12.90 -4.45
N GLY A 92 2.49 12.27 -3.50
CA GLY A 92 2.86 12.85 -2.22
C GLY A 92 3.89 12.00 -1.49
N SER A 93 4.34 12.47 -0.34
CA SER A 93 5.31 11.76 0.48
C SER A 93 4.96 11.81 1.96
N VAL A 94 5.34 10.79 2.71
CA VAL A 94 5.12 10.73 4.15
C VAL A 94 6.30 10.04 4.83
N GLN A 95 6.66 10.53 6.01
CA GLN A 95 7.64 9.91 6.88
C GLN A 95 6.92 8.88 7.76
N PHE A 96 7.25 7.59 7.63
CA PHE A 96 6.76 6.57 8.55
C PHE A 96 7.36 6.81 9.95
N GLU A 97 6.57 6.55 10.97
CA GLU A 97 6.98 6.59 12.38
C GLU A 97 6.28 5.43 13.08
N HIS A 98 7.07 4.51 13.63
CA HIS A 98 6.53 3.33 14.29
C HIS A 98 5.65 3.72 15.48
N GLY A 99 4.46 3.12 15.58
CA GLY A 99 3.48 3.43 16.64
C GLY A 99 2.70 4.73 16.46
N ASN A 100 3.05 5.59 15.50
CA ASN A 100 2.31 6.82 15.22
C ASN A 100 1.14 6.56 14.26
N LEU A 101 -0.03 6.26 14.83
CA LEU A 101 -1.26 5.98 14.08
C LEU A 101 -1.82 7.20 13.34
N ASP A 102 -1.33 8.41 13.67
CA ASP A 102 -1.71 9.65 13.00
C ASP A 102 -0.90 9.91 11.73
N LYS A 103 -0.04 8.98 11.29
CA LYS A 103 0.68 9.07 10.00
C LYS A 103 0.26 7.99 9.02
N VAL A 104 0.88 6.81 9.08
CA VAL A 104 0.59 5.71 8.15
C VAL A 104 0.20 4.50 8.95
N ARG A 105 -0.96 3.93 8.63
CA ARG A 105 -1.42 2.69 9.27
C ARG A 105 -2.17 1.79 8.32
N GLU A 106 -1.99 0.49 8.51
CA GLU A 106 -2.86 -0.52 7.92
C GLU A 106 -4.21 -0.51 8.64
N ILE A 107 -5.30 -0.61 7.88
CA ILE A 107 -6.66 -0.69 8.42
C ILE A 107 -7.37 -2.00 8.06
N ALA A 108 -6.90 -2.70 7.02
CA ALA A 108 -7.33 -4.06 6.71
C ALA A 108 -6.25 -4.77 5.88
N PRO A 109 -6.01 -6.07 6.13
CA PRO A 109 -5.13 -6.87 5.29
C PRO A 109 -5.76 -7.15 3.93
N PRO A 110 -4.99 -7.68 2.95
CA PRO A 110 -5.55 -8.17 1.70
C PRO A 110 -6.66 -9.21 1.94
N LEU A 111 -7.67 -9.22 1.09
CA LEU A 111 -8.79 -10.16 1.20
C LEU A 111 -8.30 -11.58 0.88
N LYS A 112 -8.18 -12.44 1.89
CA LYS A 112 -7.97 -13.89 1.66
C LYS A 112 -9.28 -14.51 1.21
N LYS A 113 -9.27 -15.32 0.14
CA LYS A 113 -10.37 -16.25 -0.11
C LYS A 113 -10.48 -17.24 1.05
N ARG A 114 -11.71 -17.53 1.50
CA ARG A 114 -12.00 -18.81 2.16
C ARG A 114 -11.58 -19.88 1.16
N MET A 115 -10.63 -20.74 1.51
CA MET A 115 -10.54 -22.03 0.85
C MET A 115 -11.87 -22.73 1.16
N ASP A 116 -12.72 -22.92 0.16
CA ASP A 116 -13.75 -23.94 0.25
C ASP A 116 -12.99 -25.25 0.41
N VAL A 117 -12.94 -25.75 1.65
CA VAL A 117 -12.64 -27.15 1.89
C VAL A 117 -13.86 -27.89 1.34
N THR A 118 -13.81 -28.21 0.06
CA THR A 118 -14.64 -29.26 -0.49
C THR A 118 -14.17 -30.54 0.18
N GLU A 119 -14.78 -30.89 1.32
CA GLU A 119 -14.79 -32.25 1.83
C GLU A 119 -15.37 -33.13 0.72
N VAL A 120 -14.49 -33.71 -0.08
CA VAL A 120 -14.81 -34.90 -0.86
C VAL A 120 -14.32 -36.07 -0.02
N SER A 121 -15.23 -36.63 0.78
CA SER A 121 -15.03 -37.94 1.39
C SER A 121 -15.94 -38.96 0.69
N PRO A 122 -15.39 -40.02 0.08
CA PRO A 122 -16.05 -41.32 0.02
C PRO A 122 -16.07 -41.99 1.41
#